data_AF-A0A970P7X4-F1
#
_entry.id   AF-A0A970P7X4-F1
#
_cell.length_a   1.000
_cell.length_b   1.000
_cell.length_c   1.000
_cell.angle_alpha   90.00
_cell.angle_beta   90.00
_cell.angle_gamma   90.00
#
_symmetry.space_group_name_H-M   'P 1'
#
loop_
_entity.id
_entity.type
_entity.pdbx_description
1 polymer ?
#
loop_
_entity_poly.entity_id
_entity_poly.type
_entity_poly.pdbx_seq_one_letter_code
_entity_poly.pdbx_strand_id
1 'polypeptide(L)'
;ARSTTFMYHCFDLASLYSIMELTGWECAEDAFRRGVEFISGFVLRNGDTIYLGRGQQQLFPYGALIFALSAAAARWNEQRYLAAAERAFDFVMKHRRPDGSLPLVVQPSEAGWPDENVRAASPEHPGWYRYNNFYDYQAAFPLFLARAAEVLREAPKLAVAAKDEPLGLSLYGQELAMWRNDLYEAFVSAPGGYLANAMPVPYICFEGESVTPCYGGERIPPTLYSAEMIPLPQAVSRSGRRICFADTLRWRLSEDEGALKLEGRGRGIRHERRFIFGRGRIEMRDRLELSRAAARTFSSVSPLVAWGLQMDALAGSMWRIHDDPPVTLQVEGTEGQLEPVQGYCARGAISGVREVVASPASHSFERAMTISLG
;
A
#
# COMPACT_ATOMS: atom_id res chain seq x y z
N ALA A 1 11.65 -8.65 14.55
CA ALA A 1 12.18 -7.49 13.79
C ALA A 1 10.99 -6.70 13.26
N ARG A 2 10.99 -5.36 13.33
CA ARG A 2 9.99 -4.55 12.62
C ARG A 2 10.43 -4.42 11.16
N SER A 3 10.00 -5.35 10.30
CA SER A 3 10.13 -5.12 8.87
C SER A 3 9.06 -4.11 8.46
N THR A 4 9.48 -2.96 7.93
CA THR A 4 8.56 -1.94 7.38
C THR A 4 8.11 -2.24 5.96
N THR A 5 8.50 -3.41 5.42
CA THR A 5 8.04 -3.95 4.15
C THR A 5 7.51 -5.36 4.31
N PHE A 6 6.37 -5.63 3.69
CA PHE A 6 5.77 -6.96 3.67
C PHE A 6 6.61 -7.95 2.87
N MET A 7 7.39 -7.49 1.89
CA MET A 7 8.31 -8.35 1.14
C MET A 7 9.33 -9.05 2.05
N TYR A 8 10.09 -8.29 2.84
CA TYR A 8 11.10 -8.88 3.73
C TYR A 8 10.45 -9.66 4.86
N HIS A 9 9.27 -9.24 5.34
CA HIS A 9 8.52 -10.01 6.33
C HIS A 9 8.20 -11.42 5.82
N CYS A 10 7.69 -11.55 4.59
CA CYS A 10 7.37 -12.86 3.99
C CYS A 10 8.63 -13.72 3.80
N PHE A 11 9.73 -13.11 3.33
CA PHE A 11 11.00 -13.82 3.17
C PHE A 11 11.59 -14.30 4.51
N ASP A 12 11.53 -13.45 5.55
CA ASP A 12 11.97 -13.79 6.90
C ASP A 12 11.15 -14.95 7.46
N LEU A 13 9.83 -15.00 7.20
CA LEU A 13 8.99 -16.12 7.63
C LEU A 13 9.38 -17.45 6.98
N ALA A 14 9.63 -17.45 5.66
CA ALA A 14 10.10 -18.65 4.96
C ALA A 14 11.45 -19.13 5.53
N SER A 15 12.34 -18.18 5.87
CA SER A 15 13.63 -18.47 6.49
C SER A 15 13.48 -19.01 7.91
N LEU A 16 12.60 -18.41 8.72
CA LEU A 16 12.31 -18.84 10.09
C LEU A 16 11.75 -20.26 10.13
N TYR A 17 10.83 -20.60 9.23
CA TYR A 17 10.31 -21.97 9.12
C TYR A 17 11.44 -22.96 8.77
N SER A 18 12.31 -22.60 7.82
CA SER A 18 13.44 -23.47 7.44
C SER A 18 14.43 -23.66 8.58
N ILE A 19 14.73 -22.60 9.36
CA ILE A 19 15.58 -22.68 10.55
C ILE A 19 14.92 -23.58 11.60
N MET A 20 13.63 -23.39 11.85
CA MET A 20 12.85 -24.19 12.79
C MET A 20 12.92 -25.68 12.43
N GLU A 21 12.67 -26.05 11.17
CA GLU A 21 12.70 -27.44 10.71
C GLU A 21 14.09 -28.08 10.85
N LEU A 22 15.16 -27.31 10.59
CA LEU A 22 16.54 -27.83 10.65
C LEU A 22 17.08 -27.95 12.07
N THR A 23 16.60 -27.13 13.00
CA THR A 23 17.25 -26.95 14.31
C THR A 23 16.35 -27.25 15.50
N GLY A 24 15.02 -27.28 15.31
CA GLY A 24 14.04 -27.33 16.40
C GLY A 24 14.04 -26.08 17.29
N TRP A 25 14.56 -24.94 16.81
CA TRP A 25 14.71 -23.75 17.64
C TRP A 25 13.36 -23.10 18.00
N GLU A 26 12.92 -23.28 19.24
CA GLU A 26 11.61 -22.82 19.75
C GLU A 26 11.38 -21.31 19.56
N CYS A 27 12.42 -20.47 19.70
CA CYS A 27 12.26 -19.03 19.47
C CYS A 27 11.94 -18.71 18.00
N ALA A 28 12.44 -19.52 17.05
CA ALA A 28 12.08 -19.37 15.64
C ALA A 28 10.62 -19.77 15.40
N GLU A 29 10.12 -20.82 16.06
CA GLU A 29 8.72 -21.23 15.98
C GLU A 29 7.78 -20.13 16.52
N ASP A 30 8.09 -19.56 17.69
CA ASP A 30 7.28 -18.47 18.24
C ASP A 30 7.33 -17.19 17.37
N ALA A 31 8.50 -16.87 16.81
CA ALA A 31 8.65 -15.76 15.87
C ALA A 31 7.87 -16.00 14.57
N PHE A 32 7.93 -17.22 14.04
CA PHE A 32 7.20 -17.64 12.84
C PHE A 32 5.68 -17.53 13.06
N ARG A 33 5.17 -18.07 14.18
CA ARG A 33 3.75 -17.98 14.55
C ARG A 33 3.25 -16.54 14.63
N ARG A 34 3.95 -15.68 15.38
CA ARG A 34 3.56 -14.27 15.49
C ARG A 34 3.63 -13.54 14.15
N GLY A 35 4.63 -13.86 13.33
CA GLY A 35 4.79 -13.24 12.03
C GLY A 35 3.74 -13.70 11.01
N VAL A 36 3.36 -14.98 11.01
CA VAL A 36 2.28 -15.51 10.16
C VAL A 36 0.94 -14.93 10.59
N GLU A 37 0.64 -14.91 11.89
CA GLU A 37 -0.57 -14.26 12.42
C GLU A 37 -0.65 -12.81 11.93
N PHE A 38 0.44 -12.05 12.08
CA PHE A 38 0.51 -10.67 11.62
C PHE A 38 0.24 -10.52 10.13
N ILE A 39 0.96 -11.24 9.26
CA ILE A 39 0.86 -11.03 7.80
C ILE A 39 -0.45 -11.57 7.22
N SER A 40 -1.02 -12.63 7.81
CA SER A 40 -2.30 -13.19 7.37
C SER A 40 -3.42 -12.17 7.45
N GLY A 41 -3.40 -11.31 8.49
CA GLY A 41 -4.33 -10.19 8.65
C GLY A 41 -4.13 -9.04 7.65
N PHE A 42 -3.18 -9.13 6.71
CA PHE A 42 -2.98 -8.18 5.61
C PHE A 42 -3.21 -8.79 4.22
N VAL A 43 -3.53 -10.08 4.13
CA VAL A 43 -3.93 -10.73 2.88
C VAL A 43 -5.36 -10.30 2.55
N LEU A 44 -5.52 -9.45 1.54
CA LEU A 44 -6.83 -8.94 1.13
C LEU A 44 -7.71 -10.06 0.55
N ARG A 45 -9.01 -9.78 0.39
CA ARG A 45 -10.01 -10.70 -0.19
C ARG A 45 -9.67 -11.11 -1.61
N ASN A 46 -8.94 -10.28 -2.34
CA ASN A 46 -8.45 -10.59 -3.67
C ASN A 46 -7.09 -11.31 -3.68
N GLY A 47 -6.48 -11.51 -2.51
CA GLY A 47 -5.17 -12.12 -2.32
C GLY A 47 -3.96 -11.18 -2.41
N ASP A 48 -4.16 -9.92 -2.80
CA ASP A 48 -3.08 -8.94 -2.79
C ASP A 48 -2.60 -8.72 -1.34
N THR A 49 -1.28 -8.73 -1.16
CA THR A 49 -0.63 -8.64 0.15
C THR A 49 0.60 -7.76 0.11
N ILE A 50 1.33 -7.74 -1.01
CA ILE A 50 2.63 -7.06 -1.10
C ILE A 50 2.42 -5.60 -1.54
N TYR A 51 1.53 -4.86 -0.90
CA TYR A 51 1.25 -3.45 -1.26
C TYR A 51 1.98 -2.42 -0.39
N LEU A 52 2.67 -2.85 0.67
CA LEU A 52 3.43 -1.98 1.59
C LEU A 52 4.94 -2.25 1.57
N GLY A 53 5.69 -1.17 1.47
CA GLY A 53 7.14 -1.13 1.59
C GLY A 53 7.87 -1.54 0.32
N ARG A 54 9.21 -1.56 0.35
CA ARG A 54 10.02 -1.89 -0.84
C ARG A 54 9.61 -3.25 -1.42
N GLY A 55 9.60 -3.33 -2.75
CA GLY A 55 9.18 -4.54 -3.46
C GLY A 55 7.67 -4.67 -3.67
N GLN A 56 6.93 -3.55 -3.66
CA GLN A 56 5.47 -3.56 -3.87
C GLN A 56 5.10 -4.41 -5.10
N GLN A 57 4.25 -5.39 -4.86
CA GLN A 57 3.65 -6.32 -5.80
C GLN A 57 4.65 -7.17 -6.58
N GLN A 58 5.89 -7.32 -6.11
CA GLN A 58 6.84 -8.23 -6.74
C GLN A 58 6.47 -9.69 -6.52
N LEU A 59 6.79 -10.55 -7.49
CA LEU A 59 6.42 -11.96 -7.53
C LEU A 59 7.10 -12.79 -6.42
N PHE A 60 8.39 -12.57 -6.21
CA PHE A 60 9.20 -13.29 -5.22
C PHE A 60 8.56 -13.40 -3.83
N PRO A 61 8.17 -12.29 -3.17
CA PRO A 61 7.58 -12.37 -1.83
C PRO A 61 6.23 -13.08 -1.78
N TYR A 62 5.47 -13.14 -2.89
CA TYR A 62 4.25 -13.96 -2.93
C TYR A 62 4.57 -15.45 -2.79
N GLY A 63 5.64 -15.94 -3.41
CA GLY A 63 6.08 -17.33 -3.23
C GLY A 63 6.40 -17.62 -1.76
N ALA A 64 7.21 -16.76 -1.13
CA ALA A 64 7.56 -16.88 0.28
C ALA A 64 6.33 -16.81 1.20
N LEU A 65 5.38 -15.92 0.91
CA LEU A 65 4.10 -15.80 1.63
C LEU A 65 3.27 -17.08 1.53
N ILE A 66 3.05 -17.59 0.31
CA ILE A 66 2.28 -18.81 0.05
C ILE A 66 2.91 -19.99 0.80
N PHE A 67 4.23 -20.14 0.73
CA PHE A 67 4.95 -21.16 1.48
C PHE A 67 4.77 -21.01 3.00
N ALA A 68 5.01 -19.83 3.57
CA ALA A 68 4.89 -19.59 5.00
C ALA A 68 3.46 -19.87 5.51
N LEU A 69 2.44 -19.42 4.79
CA LEU A 69 1.04 -19.66 5.16
C LEU A 69 0.66 -21.15 5.03
N SER A 70 1.14 -21.83 3.99
CA SER A 70 0.90 -23.27 3.78
C SER A 70 1.57 -24.11 4.87
N ALA A 71 2.80 -23.74 5.23
CA ALA A 71 3.55 -24.38 6.29
C ALA A 71 2.87 -24.17 7.66
N ALA A 72 2.40 -22.96 7.96
CA ALA A 72 1.60 -22.69 9.15
C ALA A 72 0.28 -23.48 9.19
N ALA A 73 -0.42 -23.56 8.06
CA ALA A 73 -1.65 -24.36 7.93
C ALA A 73 -1.38 -25.83 8.24
N ALA A 74 -0.34 -26.43 7.64
CA ALA A 74 0.04 -27.81 7.87
C ALA A 74 0.47 -28.07 9.32
N ARG A 75 1.27 -27.15 9.89
CA ARG A 75 1.86 -27.26 11.22
C ARG A 75 0.83 -27.15 12.34
N TRP A 76 -0.12 -26.22 12.22
CA TRP A 76 -1.12 -25.94 13.27
C TRP A 76 -2.54 -26.39 12.92
N ASN A 77 -2.72 -27.02 11.76
CA ASN A 77 -4.02 -27.51 11.28
C ASN A 77 -5.09 -26.40 11.20
N GLU A 78 -4.69 -25.21 10.74
CA GLU A 78 -5.53 -24.01 10.69
C GLU A 78 -5.88 -23.61 9.24
N GLN A 79 -7.13 -23.83 8.85
CA GLN A 79 -7.63 -23.56 7.49
C GLN A 79 -7.57 -22.10 7.08
N ARG A 80 -7.62 -21.15 8.03
CA ARG A 80 -7.52 -19.72 7.69
C ARG A 80 -6.20 -19.37 6.99
N TYR A 81 -5.10 -20.02 7.36
CA TYR A 81 -3.82 -19.80 6.72
C TYR A 81 -3.79 -20.42 5.32
N LEU A 82 -4.36 -21.62 5.15
CA LEU A 82 -4.50 -22.21 3.82
C LEU A 82 -5.36 -21.33 2.92
N ALA A 83 -6.51 -20.87 3.41
CA ALA A 83 -7.40 -19.98 2.65
C ALA A 83 -6.70 -18.67 2.25
N ALA A 84 -5.85 -18.10 3.13
CA ALA A 84 -5.04 -16.94 2.79
C ALA A 84 -3.96 -17.27 1.74
N ALA A 85 -3.32 -18.45 1.82
CA ALA A 85 -2.35 -18.92 0.83
C ALA A 85 -3.00 -19.12 -0.55
N GLU A 86 -4.19 -19.72 -0.58
CA GLU A 86 -4.99 -19.94 -1.80
C GLU A 86 -5.37 -18.62 -2.45
N ARG A 87 -5.89 -17.64 -1.68
CA ARG A 87 -6.18 -16.30 -2.20
C ARG A 87 -4.93 -15.65 -2.80
N ALA A 88 -3.80 -15.69 -2.11
CA ALA A 88 -2.54 -15.12 -2.60
C ALA A 88 -2.04 -15.85 -3.87
N PHE A 89 -2.21 -17.16 -3.95
CA PHE A 89 -1.89 -17.94 -5.14
C PHE A 89 -2.79 -17.54 -6.31
N ASP A 90 -4.11 -17.50 -6.11
CA ASP A 90 -5.08 -17.10 -7.14
C ASP A 90 -4.80 -15.67 -7.64
N PHE A 91 -4.44 -14.75 -6.74
CA PHE A 91 -4.02 -13.40 -7.09
C PHE A 91 -2.80 -13.38 -8.01
N VAL A 92 -1.78 -14.21 -7.76
CA VAL A 92 -0.63 -14.29 -8.66
C VAL A 92 -1.03 -14.91 -10.00
N MET A 93 -1.81 -15.99 -9.95
CA MET A 93 -2.19 -16.75 -11.13
C MET A 93 -3.12 -15.99 -12.07
N LYS A 94 -3.93 -15.04 -11.57
CA LYS A 94 -4.75 -14.15 -12.41
C LYS A 94 -3.91 -13.27 -13.35
N HIS A 95 -2.62 -13.08 -13.04
CA HIS A 95 -1.67 -12.31 -13.84
C HIS A 95 -0.77 -13.18 -14.72
N ARG A 96 -1.04 -14.49 -14.82
CA ARG A 96 -0.32 -15.37 -15.74
C ARG A 96 -0.55 -14.92 -17.19
N ARG A 97 0.54 -14.71 -17.92
CA ARG A 97 0.53 -14.32 -19.33
C ARG A 97 0.04 -15.48 -20.22
N PRO A 98 -0.39 -15.20 -21.46
CA PRO A 98 -0.85 -16.24 -22.40
C PRO A 98 0.17 -17.35 -22.69
N ASP A 99 1.48 -17.04 -22.61
CA ASP A 99 2.57 -18.01 -22.78
C ASP A 99 2.86 -18.85 -21.51
N GLY A 100 2.10 -18.61 -20.44
CA GLY A 100 2.24 -19.29 -19.15
C GLY A 100 3.25 -18.64 -18.20
N SER A 101 3.99 -17.63 -18.63
CA SER A 101 4.94 -16.91 -17.76
C SER A 101 4.23 -15.98 -16.77
N LEU A 102 4.93 -15.63 -15.69
CA LEU A 102 4.46 -14.67 -14.68
C LEU A 102 5.27 -13.37 -14.78
N PRO A 103 4.64 -12.20 -14.60
CA PRO A 103 5.36 -10.94 -14.55
C PRO A 103 6.18 -10.82 -13.25
N LEU A 104 7.22 -9.98 -13.25
CA LEU A 104 8.00 -9.72 -12.04
C LEU A 104 7.20 -8.90 -11.04
N VAL A 105 6.51 -7.87 -11.51
CA VAL A 105 5.49 -7.15 -10.76
C VAL A 105 4.15 -7.75 -11.15
N VAL A 106 3.38 -8.23 -10.18
CA VAL A 106 2.11 -8.93 -10.34
C VAL A 106 1.02 -7.94 -10.75
N GLN A 107 1.10 -7.48 -12.00
CA GLN A 107 0.21 -6.51 -12.64
C GLN A 107 -0.09 -6.90 -14.10
N PRO A 108 -1.25 -6.52 -14.66
CA PRO A 108 -1.63 -6.91 -16.03
C PRO A 108 -0.76 -6.29 -17.12
N SER A 109 -0.19 -5.11 -16.86
CA SER A 109 0.42 -4.23 -17.85
C SER A 109 1.95 -4.31 -17.95
N GLU A 110 2.61 -5.23 -17.22
CA GLU A 110 4.07 -5.33 -17.28
C GLU A 110 4.53 -5.78 -18.68
N ALA A 111 5.14 -4.85 -19.41
CA ALA A 111 5.58 -5.03 -20.78
C ALA A 111 6.89 -5.84 -20.86
N GLY A 112 6.83 -6.99 -21.53
CA GLY A 112 8.00 -7.70 -22.06
C GLY A 112 9.17 -7.92 -21.09
N TRP A 113 10.35 -8.05 -21.69
CA TRP A 113 11.61 -8.28 -20.98
C TRP A 113 12.46 -7.02 -21.10
N PRO A 114 12.65 -6.23 -20.02
CA PRO A 114 13.42 -5.00 -20.11
C PRO A 114 14.92 -5.21 -20.36
N ASP A 115 15.65 -4.19 -20.81
CA ASP A 115 17.12 -4.12 -20.70
C ASP A 115 17.52 -3.84 -19.24
N GLU A 116 18.42 -4.63 -18.65
CA GLU A 116 18.84 -4.57 -17.23
C GLU A 116 19.33 -3.19 -16.78
N ASN A 117 19.87 -2.37 -17.68
CA ASN A 117 20.51 -1.11 -17.29
C ASN A 117 19.55 0.10 -17.20
N VAL A 118 18.30 -0.04 -17.64
CA VAL A 118 17.37 1.11 -17.83
C VAL A 118 16.14 1.05 -16.90
N ARG A 119 15.97 -0.02 -16.11
CA ARG A 119 14.67 -0.42 -15.53
C ARG A 119 14.14 0.50 -14.41
N ALA A 120 14.99 0.92 -13.48
CA ALA A 120 14.55 1.58 -12.25
C ALA A 120 13.90 2.97 -12.44
N ALA A 121 14.18 3.62 -13.57
CA ALA A 121 13.55 4.88 -13.98
C ALA A 121 12.77 4.75 -15.29
N SER A 122 12.46 3.53 -15.75
CA SER A 122 11.71 3.30 -16.99
C SER A 122 10.21 3.35 -16.71
N PRO A 123 9.45 4.29 -17.31
CA PRO A 123 7.99 4.31 -17.24
C PRO A 123 7.30 3.03 -17.72
N GLU A 124 7.97 2.24 -18.55
CA GLU A 124 7.46 0.96 -19.08
C GLU A 124 7.59 -0.18 -18.04
N HIS A 125 8.44 0.00 -17.02
CA HIS A 125 8.74 -1.01 -16.00
C HIS A 125 8.60 -0.46 -14.57
N PRO A 126 7.44 0.11 -14.21
CA PRO A 126 7.17 0.54 -12.83
C PRO A 126 7.29 -0.65 -11.87
N GLY A 127 7.79 -0.39 -10.66
CA GLY A 127 8.01 -1.40 -9.61
C GLY A 127 9.30 -2.22 -9.80
N TRP A 128 10.00 -2.02 -10.92
CA TRP A 128 11.33 -2.56 -11.12
C TRP A 128 12.38 -1.71 -10.42
N TYR A 129 13.24 -2.37 -9.67
CA TYR A 129 14.34 -1.73 -8.93
C TYR A 129 15.67 -2.28 -9.39
N ARG A 130 16.75 -1.52 -9.16
CA ARG A 130 18.10 -1.88 -9.60
C ARG A 130 18.59 -3.23 -9.06
N TYR A 131 18.09 -3.66 -7.90
CA TYR A 131 18.44 -4.93 -7.27
C TYR A 131 17.53 -6.09 -7.70
N ASN A 132 16.48 -5.82 -8.48
CA ASN A 132 15.63 -6.87 -9.02
C ASN A 132 16.38 -7.55 -10.15
N ASN A 133 17.00 -8.68 -9.84
CA ASN A 133 17.40 -9.61 -10.88
C ASN A 133 16.18 -10.46 -11.25
N PHE A 134 15.69 -10.26 -12.46
CA PHE A 134 14.50 -10.95 -12.94
C PHE A 134 14.62 -12.47 -12.81
N TYR A 135 15.78 -13.01 -13.18
CA TYR A 135 16.03 -14.44 -13.17
C TYR A 135 16.04 -15.02 -11.76
N ASP A 136 16.56 -14.27 -10.77
CA ASP A 136 16.59 -14.72 -9.38
C ASP A 136 15.16 -14.78 -8.80
N TYR A 137 14.34 -13.77 -9.11
CA TYR A 137 12.99 -13.64 -8.56
C TYR A 137 12.03 -14.65 -9.19
N GLN A 138 12.14 -14.88 -10.50
CA GLN A 138 11.36 -15.92 -11.19
C GLN A 138 11.77 -17.33 -10.81
N ALA A 139 13.04 -17.59 -10.48
CA ALA A 139 13.46 -18.92 -10.02
C ALA A 139 13.04 -19.20 -8.58
N ALA A 140 13.02 -18.18 -7.72
CA ALA A 140 12.68 -18.33 -6.32
C ALA A 140 11.17 -18.59 -6.08
N PHE A 141 10.28 -18.00 -6.89
CA PHE A 141 8.84 -18.24 -6.79
C PHE A 141 8.44 -19.74 -6.91
N PRO A 142 8.80 -20.48 -7.98
CA PRO A 142 8.46 -21.89 -8.12
C PRO A 142 9.16 -22.77 -7.07
N LEU A 143 10.34 -22.39 -6.58
CA LEU A 143 10.97 -23.06 -5.44
C LEU A 143 10.06 -23.02 -4.21
N PHE A 144 9.55 -21.84 -3.84
CA PHE A 144 8.64 -21.73 -2.70
C PHE A 144 7.31 -22.45 -2.94
N LEU A 145 6.77 -22.45 -4.16
CA LEU A 145 5.58 -23.24 -4.48
C LEU A 145 5.82 -24.75 -4.33
N ALA A 146 6.97 -25.25 -4.77
CA ALA A 146 7.34 -26.66 -4.57
C ALA A 146 7.40 -26.99 -3.08
N ARG A 147 8.03 -26.13 -2.27
CA ARG A 147 8.09 -26.29 -0.80
C ARG A 147 6.70 -26.22 -0.16
N ALA A 148 5.82 -25.34 -0.63
CA ALA A 148 4.42 -25.27 -0.18
C ALA A 148 3.67 -26.57 -0.48
N ALA A 149 3.84 -27.13 -1.67
CA ALA A 149 3.22 -28.39 -2.06
C ALA A 149 3.75 -29.59 -1.24
N GLU A 150 5.05 -29.60 -0.91
CA GLU A 150 5.66 -30.60 -0.03
C GLU A 150 5.03 -30.60 1.36
N VAL A 151 4.97 -29.44 2.03
CA VAL A 151 4.42 -29.35 3.39
C VAL A 151 2.93 -29.69 3.46
N LEU A 152 2.15 -29.33 2.43
CA LEU A 152 0.72 -29.65 2.38
C LEU A 152 0.44 -31.12 2.08
N ARG A 153 1.30 -31.79 1.30
CA ARG A 153 1.16 -33.23 1.01
C ARG A 153 1.36 -34.10 2.25
N GLU A 154 2.18 -33.63 3.18
CA GLU A 154 2.48 -34.30 4.45
C GLU A 154 1.50 -33.91 5.57
N ALA A 155 0.65 -32.90 5.32
CA ALA A 155 -0.28 -32.38 6.31
C ALA A 155 -1.46 -33.34 6.56
N PRO A 156 -1.96 -33.42 7.81
CA PRO A 156 -3.25 -34.04 8.08
C PRO A 156 -4.37 -33.31 7.32
N LYS A 157 -5.47 -34.02 7.03
CA LYS A 157 -6.65 -33.39 6.42
C LYS A 157 -7.14 -32.25 7.32
N LEU A 158 -7.10 -31.03 6.80
CA LEU A 158 -7.56 -29.84 7.50
C LEU A 158 -9.05 -29.98 7.83
N ALA A 159 -9.38 -29.88 9.11
CA ALA A 159 -10.73 -30.20 9.63
C ALA A 159 -11.50 -28.97 10.12
N VAL A 160 -10.83 -27.83 10.31
CA VAL A 160 -11.41 -26.62 10.90
C VAL A 160 -11.84 -25.69 9.79
N ALA A 161 -13.06 -25.16 9.81
CA ALA A 161 -13.47 -24.14 8.85
C ALA A 161 -12.65 -22.84 9.06
N ALA A 162 -12.38 -22.09 7.98
CA ALA A 162 -11.79 -20.77 8.13
C ALA A 162 -12.70 -19.90 9.00
N LYS A 163 -12.13 -19.23 10.01
CA LYS A 163 -12.85 -18.17 10.72
C LYS A 163 -12.91 -16.95 9.82
N ASP A 164 -14.05 -16.27 9.83
CA ASP A 164 -14.16 -14.96 9.21
C ASP A 164 -13.16 -13.99 9.85
N GLU A 165 -12.50 -13.19 9.01
CA GLU A 165 -11.64 -12.10 9.47
C GLU A 165 -12.48 -11.09 10.28
N PRO A 166 -11.91 -10.48 11.34
CA PRO A 166 -12.64 -9.51 12.15
C PRO A 166 -13.06 -8.32 11.30
N LEU A 167 -14.36 -8.00 11.36
CA LEU A 167 -14.92 -6.79 10.75
C LEU A 167 -14.61 -5.56 11.62
N GLY A 168 -14.49 -4.40 10.99
CA GLY A 168 -14.20 -3.13 11.64
C GLY A 168 -12.75 -2.67 11.50
N LEU A 169 -12.36 -1.72 12.36
CA LEU A 169 -11.04 -1.12 12.37
C LEU A 169 -10.07 -1.93 13.25
N SER A 170 -8.93 -2.31 12.69
CA SER A 170 -7.79 -2.89 13.39
C SER A 170 -6.59 -1.96 13.32
N LEU A 171 -6.00 -1.63 14.48
CA LEU A 171 -4.82 -0.79 14.60
C LEU A 171 -3.60 -1.62 15.00
N TYR A 172 -2.52 -1.49 14.23
CA TYR A 172 -1.25 -2.19 14.49
C TYR A 172 -0.19 -1.16 14.88
N GLY A 173 -0.13 -0.90 16.18
CA GLY A 173 0.73 0.15 16.74
C GLY A 173 0.27 1.55 16.33
N GLN A 174 1.23 2.39 15.93
CA GLN A 174 0.98 3.78 15.48
C GLN A 174 1.24 3.96 13.98
N GLU A 175 1.40 2.86 13.24
CA GLU A 175 1.98 2.87 11.90
C GLU A 175 1.03 2.31 10.86
N LEU A 176 0.24 1.29 11.19
CA LEU A 176 -0.65 0.62 10.24
C LEU A 176 -2.08 0.51 10.79
N ALA A 177 -3.06 0.58 9.89
CA ALA A 177 -4.46 0.30 10.17
C ALA A 177 -5.10 -0.45 9.02
N MET A 178 -6.06 -1.30 9.35
CA MET A 178 -6.87 -2.05 8.39
C MET A 178 -8.34 -1.93 8.76
N TRP A 179 -9.16 -1.54 7.79
CA TRP A 179 -10.61 -1.55 7.89
C TRP A 179 -11.18 -2.69 7.05
N ARG A 180 -12.17 -3.41 7.59
CA ARG A 180 -12.88 -4.48 6.88
C ARG A 180 -14.40 -4.40 7.09
N ASN A 181 -15.16 -4.58 6.02
CA ASN A 181 -16.57 -4.91 6.08
C ASN A 181 -16.91 -5.97 5.00
N ASP A 182 -18.19 -6.27 4.82
CA ASP A 182 -18.65 -7.20 3.79
C ASP A 182 -18.35 -6.71 2.35
N LEU A 183 -18.28 -5.40 2.15
CA LEU A 183 -18.18 -4.78 0.82
C LEU A 183 -16.72 -4.53 0.35
N TYR A 184 -15.85 -4.04 1.24
CA TYR A 184 -14.47 -3.67 0.90
C TYR A 184 -13.50 -3.82 2.08
N GLU A 185 -12.21 -3.75 1.75
CA GLU A 185 -11.12 -3.61 2.70
C GLU A 185 -10.30 -2.36 2.39
N ALA A 186 -9.81 -1.68 3.43
CA ALA A 186 -9.04 -0.46 3.27
C ALA A 186 -7.85 -0.42 4.24
N PHE A 187 -6.64 -0.37 3.68
CA PHE A 187 -5.39 -0.31 4.44
C PHE A 187 -4.80 1.10 4.45
N VAL A 188 -4.36 1.55 5.62
CA VAL A 188 -3.70 2.86 5.80
C VAL A 188 -2.37 2.65 6.51
N SER A 189 -1.34 3.38 6.08
CA SER A 189 -0.08 3.47 6.83
C SER A 189 0.40 4.91 7.01
N ALA A 190 0.95 5.19 8.19
CA ALA A 190 1.62 6.45 8.47
C ALA A 190 2.91 6.55 7.62
N PRO A 191 3.16 7.70 6.97
CA PRO A 191 4.44 7.92 6.29
C PRO A 191 5.63 7.84 7.25
N GLY A 192 6.73 7.22 6.81
CA GLY A 192 7.97 7.16 7.56
C GLY A 192 9.00 6.24 6.93
N GLY A 193 10.28 6.59 7.06
CA GLY A 193 11.39 5.83 6.47
C GLY A 193 11.44 5.96 4.95
N TYR A 194 10.96 4.95 4.22
CA TYR A 194 10.95 4.90 2.76
C TYR A 194 9.60 5.34 2.17
N LEU A 195 9.59 5.84 0.92
CA LEU A 195 8.35 6.27 0.25
C LEU A 195 7.33 5.14 0.13
N ALA A 196 7.80 3.94 -0.19
CA ALA A 196 6.95 2.77 -0.33
C ALA A 196 6.22 2.38 0.97
N ASN A 197 6.59 2.95 2.12
CA ASN A 197 5.93 2.69 3.40
C ASN A 197 4.71 3.59 3.62
N ALA A 198 4.45 4.58 2.76
CA ALA A 198 3.45 5.61 2.99
C ALA A 198 2.16 5.34 2.21
N MET A 199 1.08 5.00 2.92
CA MET A 199 -0.27 4.84 2.38
C MET A 199 -1.26 5.75 3.13
N PRO A 200 -1.13 7.09 3.02
CA PRO A 200 -1.96 8.04 3.78
C PRO A 200 -3.34 8.29 3.15
N VAL A 201 -3.57 7.84 1.92
CA VAL A 201 -4.89 7.56 1.37
C VAL A 201 -5.04 6.04 1.36
N PRO A 202 -6.21 5.47 1.71
CA PRO A 202 -6.30 4.03 1.88
C PRO A 202 -6.00 3.26 0.60
N TYR A 203 -5.31 2.12 0.72
CA TYR A 203 -5.28 1.08 -0.29
C TYR A 203 -6.58 0.28 -0.20
N ILE A 204 -7.44 0.38 -1.22
CA ILE A 204 -8.79 -0.17 -1.19
C ILE A 204 -8.85 -1.42 -2.08
N CYS A 205 -9.34 -2.52 -1.50
CA CYS A 205 -9.84 -3.67 -2.27
C CYS A 205 -11.37 -3.68 -2.22
N PHE A 206 -12.01 -3.56 -3.38
CA PHE A 206 -13.45 -3.49 -3.56
C PHE A 206 -13.85 -4.43 -4.70
N GLU A 207 -14.89 -5.24 -4.48
CA GLU A 207 -15.36 -6.28 -5.43
C GLU A 207 -14.26 -7.19 -6.01
N GLY A 208 -13.25 -7.51 -5.19
CA GLY A 208 -12.15 -8.38 -5.63
C GLY A 208 -11.05 -7.66 -6.42
N GLU A 209 -11.14 -6.35 -6.59
CA GLU A 209 -10.13 -5.55 -7.27
C GLU A 209 -9.51 -4.50 -6.37
N SER A 210 -8.21 -4.25 -6.56
CA SER A 210 -7.51 -3.16 -5.89
C SER A 210 -7.78 -1.88 -6.68
N VAL A 211 -8.51 -0.92 -6.13
CA VAL A 211 -9.06 0.24 -6.89
C VAL A 211 -8.30 1.55 -6.67
N THR A 212 -7.36 1.57 -5.74
CA THR A 212 -6.45 2.69 -5.49
C THR A 212 -5.00 2.28 -5.72
N PRO A 213 -4.09 3.20 -6.07
CA PRO A 213 -2.70 2.86 -6.27
C PRO A 213 -1.96 2.61 -4.94
N CYS A 214 -0.87 1.85 -5.02
CA CYS A 214 0.15 1.79 -3.99
C CYS A 214 1.09 2.99 -4.14
N TYR A 215 1.11 3.90 -3.18
CA TYR A 215 1.89 5.14 -3.31
C TYR A 215 3.38 4.90 -3.04
N GLY A 216 4.21 5.74 -3.66
CA GLY A 216 5.66 5.73 -3.45
C GLY A 216 6.37 4.61 -4.21
N GLY A 217 7.57 4.27 -3.73
CA GLY A 217 8.46 3.32 -4.35
C GLY A 217 9.91 3.50 -3.86
N GLU A 218 10.87 2.99 -4.63
CA GLU A 218 12.30 3.11 -4.33
C GLU A 218 12.81 4.54 -4.52
N ARG A 219 13.69 5.00 -3.62
CA ARG A 219 14.28 6.35 -3.69
C ARG A 219 15.65 6.38 -4.33
N ILE A 220 16.28 5.22 -4.50
CA ILE A 220 17.65 5.09 -5.03
C ILE A 220 17.64 5.49 -6.51
N PRO A 221 18.33 6.58 -6.90
CA PRO A 221 18.40 6.99 -8.30
C PRO A 221 19.16 5.97 -9.17
N PRO A 222 18.79 5.86 -10.45
CA PRO A 222 17.68 6.56 -11.11
C PRO A 222 16.33 5.97 -10.68
N THR A 223 15.32 6.82 -10.41
CA THR A 223 13.99 6.38 -9.91
C THR A 223 12.85 7.18 -10.54
N LEU A 224 11.70 6.53 -10.75
CA LEU A 224 10.43 7.17 -11.10
C LEU A 224 9.75 7.88 -9.91
N TYR A 225 10.10 7.51 -8.69
CA TYR A 225 9.31 7.83 -7.51
C TYR A 225 9.83 9.08 -6.81
N SER A 226 8.89 9.93 -6.36
CA SER A 226 9.20 11.11 -5.57
C SER A 226 8.23 11.28 -4.40
N ALA A 227 8.61 12.10 -3.43
CA ALA A 227 7.73 12.41 -2.30
C ALA A 227 6.47 13.18 -2.68
N GLU A 228 6.46 13.82 -3.85
CA GLU A 228 5.29 14.54 -4.37
C GLU A 228 4.15 13.59 -4.74
N MET A 229 4.46 12.30 -4.96
CA MET A 229 3.50 11.25 -5.28
C MET A 229 2.79 10.69 -4.05
N ILE A 230 3.18 11.11 -2.84
CA ILE A 230 2.47 10.74 -1.61
C ILE A 230 1.28 11.72 -1.43
N PRO A 231 0.02 11.25 -1.31
CA PRO A 231 -1.18 12.10 -1.24
C PRO A 231 -1.34 12.79 0.12
N LEU A 232 -0.41 13.70 0.40
CA LEU A 232 -0.34 14.55 1.57
C LEU A 232 -0.01 15.99 1.16
N PRO A 233 -0.30 16.97 2.02
CA PRO A 233 -0.08 18.35 1.65
C PRO A 233 1.38 18.68 1.33
N GLN A 234 1.55 19.68 0.48
CA GLN A 234 2.84 20.13 -0.01
C GLN A 234 2.93 21.65 0.07
N ALA A 235 4.14 22.20 -0.01
CA ALA A 235 4.35 23.63 -0.10
C ALA A 235 5.53 23.96 -1.01
N VAL A 236 5.52 25.17 -1.56
CA VAL A 236 6.67 25.77 -2.22
C VAL A 236 7.16 26.91 -1.35
N SER A 237 8.45 26.91 -1.00
CA SER A 237 9.05 28.01 -0.26
C SER A 237 9.17 29.26 -1.13
N ARG A 238 9.34 30.43 -0.51
CA ARG A 238 9.67 31.67 -1.24
C ARG A 238 10.97 31.59 -2.06
N SER A 239 11.84 30.64 -1.76
CA SER A 239 13.05 30.38 -2.56
C SER A 239 12.80 29.41 -3.73
N GLY A 240 11.55 29.00 -3.98
CA GLY A 240 11.18 28.03 -5.01
C GLY A 240 11.41 26.57 -4.64
N ARG A 241 11.82 26.26 -3.41
CA ARG A 241 12.06 24.88 -2.98
C ARG A 241 10.73 24.18 -2.68
N ARG A 242 10.52 23.00 -3.26
CA ARG A 242 9.38 22.13 -2.93
C ARG A 242 9.59 21.43 -1.59
N ILE A 243 8.52 21.34 -0.82
CA ILE A 243 8.46 20.76 0.53
C ILE A 243 7.29 19.79 0.56
N CYS A 244 7.58 18.49 0.65
CA CYS A 244 6.56 17.45 0.80
C CYS A 244 6.39 17.13 2.28
N PHE A 245 5.18 17.26 2.83
CA PHE A 245 4.97 17.05 4.26
C PHE A 245 5.07 15.58 4.67
N ALA A 246 4.96 14.66 3.71
CA ALA A 246 5.27 13.25 3.89
C ALA A 246 6.69 13.02 4.46
N ASP A 247 7.67 13.85 4.09
CA ASP A 247 9.07 13.72 4.52
C ASP A 247 9.45 14.62 5.71
N THR A 248 8.71 15.70 5.93
CA THR A 248 9.12 16.73 6.90
C THR A 248 8.37 16.65 8.22
N LEU A 249 7.19 16.03 8.24
CA LEU A 249 6.40 15.85 9.45
C LEU A 249 6.65 14.47 10.06
N ARG A 250 6.48 14.39 11.38
CA ARG A 250 6.43 13.11 12.09
C ARG A 250 4.98 12.64 12.12
N TRP A 251 4.74 11.49 11.51
CA TRP A 251 3.41 10.92 11.34
C TRP A 251 3.11 9.82 12.35
N ARG A 252 1.85 9.70 12.74
CA ARG A 252 1.33 8.59 13.54
C ARG A 252 -0.15 8.35 13.25
N LEU A 253 -0.56 7.10 13.38
CA LEU A 253 -1.96 6.70 13.44
C LEU A 253 -2.43 6.60 14.90
N SER A 254 -3.70 6.92 15.12
CA SER A 254 -4.43 6.71 16.36
C SER A 254 -5.92 6.54 16.07
N GLU A 255 -6.66 5.99 17.03
CA GLU A 255 -8.12 6.05 17.04
C GLU A 255 -8.59 7.29 17.79
N ASP A 256 -9.65 7.93 17.31
CA ASP A 256 -10.27 9.09 17.94
C ASP A 256 -11.79 9.05 17.65
N GLU A 257 -12.61 8.88 18.70
CA GLU A 257 -14.08 8.83 18.61
C GLU A 257 -14.61 7.80 17.57
N GLY A 258 -13.96 6.64 17.45
CA GLY A 258 -14.33 5.59 16.50
C GLY A 258 -13.91 5.87 15.04
N ALA A 259 -13.17 6.95 14.80
CA ALA A 259 -12.53 7.25 13.52
C ALA A 259 -11.03 6.97 13.58
N LEU A 260 -10.46 6.55 12.45
CA LEU A 260 -9.01 6.49 12.30
C LEU A 260 -8.49 7.91 12.08
N LYS A 261 -7.38 8.25 12.71
CA LYS A 261 -6.73 9.55 12.60
C LYS A 261 -5.25 9.40 12.26
N LEU A 262 -4.84 10.04 11.18
CA LEU A 262 -3.45 10.24 10.78
C LEU A 262 -3.02 11.66 11.15
N GLU A 263 -2.04 11.79 12.03
CA GLU A 263 -1.54 13.09 12.49
C GLU A 263 -0.07 13.28 12.14
N GLY A 264 0.24 14.38 11.45
CA GLY A 264 1.59 14.84 11.12
C GLY A 264 1.95 16.10 11.90
N ARG A 265 3.08 16.10 12.61
CA ARG A 265 3.56 17.28 13.36
C ARG A 265 4.98 17.68 12.97
N GLY A 266 5.20 18.98 12.83
CA GLY A 266 6.50 19.59 12.52
C GLY A 266 6.62 21.01 13.07
N ARG A 267 7.71 21.70 12.73
CA ARG A 267 7.98 23.05 13.25
C ARG A 267 6.97 24.06 12.70
N GLY A 268 5.94 24.36 13.50
CA GLY A 268 4.90 25.32 13.14
C GLY A 268 3.95 24.83 12.04
N ILE A 269 3.88 23.52 11.82
CA ILE A 269 3.00 22.86 10.86
C ILE A 269 2.34 21.68 11.57
N ARG A 270 1.02 21.56 11.46
CA ARG A 270 0.26 20.39 11.92
C ARG A 270 -0.70 19.97 10.83
N HIS A 271 -0.75 18.69 10.55
CA HIS A 271 -1.73 18.10 9.65
C HIS A 271 -2.49 17.01 10.39
N GLU A 272 -3.80 16.96 10.19
CA GLU A 272 -4.67 15.90 10.66
C GLU A 272 -5.53 15.43 9.48
N ARG A 273 -5.55 14.11 9.25
CA ARG A 273 -6.51 13.44 8.37
C ARG A 273 -7.34 12.48 9.19
N ARG A 274 -8.66 12.66 9.22
CA ARG A 274 -9.61 11.73 9.85
C ARG A 274 -10.28 10.89 8.78
N PHE A 275 -10.35 9.58 8.99
CA PHE A 275 -11.01 8.62 8.10
C PHE A 275 -12.29 8.14 8.75
N ILE A 276 -13.41 8.29 8.04
CA ILE A 276 -14.73 7.80 8.42
C ILE A 276 -15.12 6.75 7.40
N PHE A 277 -15.10 5.48 7.83
CA PHE A 277 -15.42 4.34 6.99
C PHE A 277 -16.93 4.05 7.04
N GLY A 278 -17.59 4.11 5.89
CA GLY A 278 -18.99 3.73 5.70
C GLY A 278 -19.14 2.39 4.98
N ARG A 279 -20.37 1.99 4.64
CA ARG A 279 -20.61 0.72 3.93
C ARG A 279 -20.13 0.75 2.47
N GLY A 280 -20.37 1.85 1.76
CA GLY A 280 -19.96 2.05 0.35
C GLY A 280 -19.25 3.39 0.13
N ARG A 281 -18.65 3.96 1.17
CA ARG A 281 -17.92 5.22 1.07
C ARG A 281 -16.82 5.33 2.11
N ILE A 282 -15.79 6.10 1.80
CA ILE A 282 -14.73 6.50 2.72
C ILE A 282 -14.64 8.01 2.68
N GLU A 283 -14.90 8.66 3.80
CA GLU A 283 -14.71 10.11 3.94
C GLU A 283 -13.39 10.39 4.64
N MET A 284 -12.60 11.30 4.07
CA MET A 284 -11.34 11.80 4.61
C MET A 284 -11.47 13.29 4.85
N ARG A 285 -11.31 13.71 6.11
CA ARG A 285 -11.31 15.13 6.48
C ARG A 285 -9.91 15.57 6.84
N ASP A 286 -9.38 16.48 6.03
CA ASP A 286 -8.05 17.06 6.22
C ASP A 286 -8.16 18.41 6.90
N ARG A 287 -7.27 18.62 7.87
CA ARG A 287 -7.03 19.92 8.49
C ARG A 287 -5.53 20.19 8.52
N LEU A 288 -5.10 21.19 7.74
CA LEU A 288 -3.73 21.68 7.73
C LEU A 288 -3.66 23.02 8.47
N GLU A 289 -2.91 23.06 9.56
CA GLU A 289 -2.64 24.26 10.35
C GLU A 289 -1.19 24.72 10.19
N LEU A 290 -1.02 25.99 9.84
CA LEU A 290 0.26 26.65 9.71
C LEU A 290 0.38 27.76 10.75
N SER A 291 1.44 27.75 11.55
CA SER A 291 1.80 28.92 12.35
C SER A 291 2.03 30.12 11.43
N ARG A 292 1.80 31.34 11.95
CA ARG A 292 2.09 32.59 11.20
C ARG A 292 3.51 32.62 10.64
N ALA A 293 4.47 32.12 11.41
CA ALA A 293 5.87 32.05 11.00
C ALA A 293 6.04 31.08 9.81
N ALA A 294 5.46 29.88 9.86
CA ALA A 294 5.54 28.91 8.78
C ALA A 294 4.87 29.42 7.50
N ALA A 295 3.63 29.92 7.59
CA ALA A 295 2.87 30.45 6.45
C ALA A 295 3.63 31.54 5.68
N ARG A 296 4.36 32.42 6.38
CA ARG A 296 5.18 33.47 5.75
C ARG A 296 6.37 32.94 4.95
N THR A 297 6.83 31.71 5.19
CA THR A 297 7.96 31.13 4.45
C THR A 297 7.56 30.49 3.12
N PHE A 298 6.26 30.29 2.90
CA PHE A 298 5.74 29.66 1.68
C PHE A 298 5.26 30.70 0.66
N SER A 299 5.53 30.44 -0.62
CA SER A 299 4.94 31.16 -1.75
C SER A 299 3.61 30.53 -2.17
N SER A 300 3.47 29.21 -2.04
CA SER A 300 2.21 28.49 -2.23
C SER A 300 2.13 27.25 -1.33
N VAL A 301 0.90 26.81 -1.08
CA VAL A 301 0.59 25.58 -0.35
C VAL A 301 -0.42 24.77 -1.16
N SER A 302 -0.23 23.45 -1.18
CA SER A 302 -1.16 22.48 -1.72
C SER A 302 -1.78 21.70 -0.55
N PRO A 303 -2.89 22.18 0.04
CA PRO A 303 -3.52 21.53 1.19
C PRO A 303 -4.21 20.22 0.80
N LEU A 304 -4.55 20.06 -0.48
CA LEU A 304 -5.15 18.87 -1.06
C LEU A 304 -4.22 18.29 -2.13
N VAL A 305 -3.94 16.99 -2.03
CA VAL A 305 -3.28 16.18 -3.06
C VAL A 305 -3.99 14.84 -3.10
N ALA A 306 -4.54 14.49 -4.25
CA ALA A 306 -5.23 13.22 -4.48
C ALA A 306 -4.70 12.55 -5.75
N TRP A 307 -4.70 11.22 -5.74
CA TRP A 307 -4.14 10.37 -6.78
C TRP A 307 -5.07 9.17 -6.98
N GLY A 308 -5.20 8.72 -8.23
CA GLY A 308 -5.91 7.50 -8.63
C GLY A 308 -5.08 6.71 -9.65
N LEU A 309 -5.44 5.45 -9.88
CA LEU A 309 -4.81 4.64 -10.93
C LEU A 309 -5.04 5.30 -12.30
N GLN A 310 -6.26 5.76 -12.50
CA GLN A 310 -6.71 6.66 -13.56
C GLN A 310 -7.50 7.78 -12.87
N MET A 311 -7.56 8.97 -13.44
CA MET A 311 -8.44 10.03 -12.93
C MET A 311 -9.05 10.79 -14.08
N ASP A 312 -10.35 10.61 -14.29
CA ASP A 312 -11.12 11.37 -15.27
C ASP A 312 -12.05 12.34 -14.57
N ALA A 313 -12.00 13.61 -14.98
CA ALA A 313 -12.92 14.62 -14.48
C ALA A 313 -14.35 14.30 -14.95
N LEU A 314 -15.30 14.26 -14.03
CA LEU A 314 -16.73 14.08 -14.35
C LEU A 314 -17.43 15.43 -14.44
N ALA A 315 -17.54 16.14 -13.32
CA ALA A 315 -18.09 17.48 -13.23
C ALA A 315 -17.64 18.16 -11.93
N GLY A 316 -17.36 19.46 -11.99
CA GLY A 316 -16.97 20.26 -10.82
C GLY A 316 -15.77 19.67 -10.09
N SER A 317 -15.96 19.31 -8.83
CA SER A 317 -14.95 18.73 -7.95
C SER A 317 -15.11 17.21 -7.78
N MET A 318 -15.52 16.53 -8.85
CA MET A 318 -15.73 15.08 -8.89
C MET A 318 -14.92 14.42 -9.99
N TRP A 319 -14.24 13.33 -9.65
CA TRP A 319 -13.44 12.51 -10.54
C TRP A 319 -13.86 11.05 -10.44
N ARG A 320 -13.73 10.33 -11.54
CA ARG A 320 -13.70 8.87 -11.53
C ARG A 320 -12.26 8.43 -11.35
N ILE A 321 -12.01 7.51 -10.40
CA ILE A 321 -10.65 7.02 -10.08
C ILE A 321 -10.40 5.56 -10.49
N HIS A 322 -11.48 4.84 -10.85
CA HIS A 322 -11.47 3.47 -11.37
C HIS A 322 -12.77 3.22 -12.15
N ASP A 323 -12.73 2.50 -13.27
CA ASP A 323 -13.89 2.28 -14.13
C ASP A 323 -14.65 0.98 -13.81
N ASP A 324 -13.96 -0.10 -13.43
CA ASP A 324 -14.59 -1.41 -13.17
C ASP A 324 -13.91 -2.16 -12.00
N PRO A 325 -14.47 -2.15 -10.78
CA PRO A 325 -15.73 -1.49 -10.44
C PRO A 325 -15.60 0.04 -10.46
N PRO A 326 -16.71 0.78 -10.67
CA PRO A 326 -16.69 2.24 -10.71
C PRO A 326 -16.44 2.82 -9.33
N VAL A 327 -15.40 3.65 -9.22
CA VAL A 327 -15.06 4.35 -7.99
C VAL A 327 -14.89 5.83 -8.30
N THR A 328 -15.50 6.69 -7.48
CA THR A 328 -15.42 8.15 -7.65
C THR A 328 -14.80 8.81 -6.45
N LEU A 329 -14.06 9.89 -6.69
CA LEU A 329 -13.55 10.82 -5.69
C LEU A 329 -14.29 12.15 -5.83
N GLN A 330 -14.87 12.65 -4.75
CA GLN A 330 -15.37 14.02 -4.64
C GLN A 330 -14.49 14.80 -3.66
N VAL A 331 -14.15 16.04 -3.98
CA VAL A 331 -13.45 16.93 -3.04
C VAL A 331 -14.25 18.19 -2.76
N GLU A 332 -14.13 18.69 -1.53
CA GLU A 332 -14.83 19.87 -1.04
C GLU A 332 -13.89 20.77 -0.23
N GLY A 333 -14.29 22.03 -0.09
CA GLY A 333 -13.53 23.04 0.65
C GLY A 333 -12.34 23.62 -0.10
N THR A 334 -12.20 23.35 -1.41
CA THR A 334 -11.12 23.90 -2.24
C THR A 334 -11.32 25.40 -2.44
N GLU A 335 -10.27 26.18 -2.19
CA GLU A 335 -10.25 27.64 -2.34
C GLU A 335 -9.22 28.07 -3.41
N GLY A 336 -8.25 27.20 -3.70
CA GLY A 336 -7.22 27.40 -4.71
C GLY A 336 -7.56 26.83 -6.08
N GLN A 337 -6.60 26.91 -6.99
CA GLN A 337 -6.72 26.31 -8.32
C GLN A 337 -6.44 24.81 -8.23
N LEU A 338 -7.28 24.00 -8.86
CA LEU A 338 -7.03 22.58 -9.04
C LEU A 338 -6.15 22.37 -10.28
N GLU A 339 -5.00 21.75 -10.08
CA GLU A 339 -4.02 21.42 -11.12
C GLU A 339 -3.94 19.90 -11.30
N PRO A 340 -4.01 19.39 -12.54
CA PRO A 340 -3.73 17.99 -12.81
C PRO A 340 -2.25 17.68 -12.57
N VAL A 341 -1.97 16.48 -12.06
CA VAL A 341 -0.62 15.96 -11.85
C VAL A 341 -0.52 14.52 -12.36
N GLN A 342 0.71 14.10 -12.66
CA GLN A 342 1.01 12.76 -13.19
C GLN A 342 2.17 12.17 -12.38
N GLY A 343 2.17 10.85 -12.20
CA GLY A 343 3.17 10.12 -11.44
C GLY A 343 3.19 8.64 -11.77
N TYR A 344 3.86 7.86 -10.92
CA TYR A 344 3.94 6.40 -11.06
C TYR A 344 3.73 5.71 -9.71
N CYS A 345 3.14 4.52 -9.75
CA CYS A 345 3.11 3.54 -8.67
C CYS A 345 3.74 2.22 -9.16
N ALA A 346 3.68 1.14 -8.38
CA ALA A 346 4.12 -0.17 -8.89
C ALA A 346 3.24 -0.69 -10.04
N ARG A 347 1.98 -0.21 -10.13
CA ARG A 347 0.98 -0.67 -11.11
C ARG A 347 0.97 0.08 -12.44
N GLY A 348 1.83 1.09 -12.62
CA GLY A 348 1.73 1.97 -13.79
C GLY A 348 1.82 3.44 -13.47
N ALA A 349 1.55 4.22 -14.52
CA ALA A 349 1.26 5.64 -14.40
C ALA A 349 0.02 5.85 -13.52
N ILE A 350 0.03 6.94 -12.76
CA ILE A 350 -1.09 7.39 -11.95
C ILE A 350 -1.40 8.84 -12.30
N SER A 351 -2.69 9.17 -12.27
CA SER A 351 -3.17 10.55 -12.47
C SER A 351 -3.65 11.11 -11.14
N GLY A 352 -3.53 12.43 -10.99
CA GLY A 352 -3.89 13.09 -9.75
C GLY A 352 -4.38 14.50 -9.96
N VAL A 353 -4.84 15.08 -8.86
CA VAL A 353 -5.17 16.50 -8.75
C VAL A 353 -4.56 17.05 -7.47
N ARG A 354 -3.99 18.24 -7.57
CA ARG A 354 -3.58 19.02 -6.39
C ARG A 354 -4.25 20.37 -6.40
N GLU A 355 -4.56 20.87 -5.22
CA GLU A 355 -4.93 22.27 -5.07
C GLU A 355 -3.67 23.12 -4.96
N VAL A 356 -3.69 24.34 -5.49
CA VAL A 356 -2.65 25.33 -5.29
C VAL A 356 -3.26 26.61 -4.75
N VAL A 357 -2.90 26.94 -3.51
CA VAL A 357 -3.24 28.21 -2.85
C VAL A 357 -2.02 29.11 -2.86
N ALA A 358 -2.05 30.15 -3.69
CA ALA A 358 -1.00 31.15 -3.77
C ALA A 358 -1.05 32.10 -2.56
N SER A 359 0.11 32.46 -2.02
CA SER A 359 0.24 33.42 -0.91
C SER A 359 -0.76 33.17 0.22
N PRO A 360 -0.65 32.04 0.94
CA PRO A 360 -1.64 31.62 1.94
C PRO A 360 -1.80 32.68 3.04
N ALA A 361 -2.83 33.51 2.92
CA ALA A 361 -3.23 34.46 3.94
C ALA A 361 -3.92 33.73 5.11
N SER A 362 -4.62 32.63 4.80
CA SER A 362 -5.16 31.70 5.80
C SER A 362 -4.05 30.88 6.45
N HIS A 363 -4.24 30.61 7.74
CA HIS A 363 -3.35 29.77 8.56
C HIS A 363 -3.95 28.38 8.80
N SER A 364 -5.14 28.12 8.26
CA SER A 364 -5.82 26.82 8.36
C SER A 364 -6.51 26.49 7.05
N PHE A 365 -6.40 25.24 6.62
CA PHE A 365 -7.10 24.71 5.45
C PHE A 365 -7.87 23.48 5.90
N GLU A 366 -9.16 23.45 5.60
CA GLU A 366 -10.01 22.28 5.83
C GLU A 366 -10.51 21.78 4.48
N ARG A 367 -10.30 20.49 4.21
CA ARG A 367 -10.70 19.83 2.95
C ARG A 367 -11.41 18.53 3.28
N ALA A 368 -12.45 18.20 2.54
CA ALA A 368 -13.06 16.89 2.61
C ALA A 368 -12.86 16.16 1.28
N MET A 369 -12.50 14.89 1.35
CA MET A 369 -12.44 13.99 0.21
C MET A 369 -13.35 12.81 0.49
N THR A 370 -14.25 12.49 -0.43
CA THR A 370 -15.13 11.33 -0.33
C THR A 370 -14.84 10.38 -1.47
N ILE A 371 -14.44 9.15 -1.15
CA ILE A 371 -14.37 8.05 -2.11
C ILE A 371 -15.69 7.28 -2.02
N SER A 372 -16.43 7.19 -3.12
CA SER A 372 -17.66 6.40 -3.22
C SER A 372 -17.38 5.11 -3.99
N LEU A 373 -17.84 3.99 -3.44
CA LEU A 373 -17.68 2.64 -3.96
C LEU A 373 -19.09 2.15 -4.37
N GLY A 374 -19.41 2.19 -5.67
CA GLY A 374 -20.63 1.57 -6.25
C GLY A 374 -21.98 2.03 -5.73
#